data_AF-A0A924EPE2-F1
#
_entry.id   AF-A0A924EPE2-F1
#
_cell.length_a   1.000
_cell.length_b   1.000
_cell.length_c   1.000
_cell.angle_alpha   90.00
_cell.angle_beta   90.00
_cell.angle_gamma   90.00
#
_symmetry.space_group_name_H-M   'P 1'
#
loop_
_entity.id
_entity.type
_entity.pdbx_description
1 polymer ?
#
loop_
_entity_poly.entity_id
_entity_poly.type
_entity_poly.pdbx_seq_one_letter_code
_entity_poly.pdbx_strand_id
1 'polypeptide(L)'
;IFFSQNWILPDFLQNSFLSITAIGGSFILMLFLLLFSDKFQDKSFIIIFGFLVSALAGAIVSILQFYAENQSLKNYVLWSFGANNQVSFSQILVLLFLVSLGLFLSFKCLKPLIGNSLGSAYAQSFGVNLKHLKYLIILASSLLSASITAFLGPVLFIGIVVPHFARLLYNPSKLWHQWILNMILGICIMEVFSVISELSQWPLNIITSLFGIPVIILMLIGKNKFSNA
;
A
#
# COMPACT_ATOMS: atom_id res chain seq x y z
N ILE A 1 20.04 6.05 7.25
CA ILE A 1 21.23 5.17 7.35
C ILE A 1 22.48 6.01 7.11
N PHE A 2 22.83 6.40 5.87
CA PHE A 2 24.06 7.17 5.61
C PHE A 2 24.02 8.67 5.99
N PHE A 3 22.87 9.33 5.84
CA PHE A 3 22.77 10.79 6.06
C PHE A 3 22.55 11.20 7.52
N SER A 4 22.19 10.29 8.43
CA SER A 4 21.93 10.65 9.84
C SER A 4 23.19 10.64 10.71
N GLN A 5 24.33 10.16 10.21
CA GLN A 5 25.57 10.03 10.98
C GLN A 5 26.38 11.33 11.08
N ASN A 6 26.30 12.23 10.09
CA ASN A 6 27.24 13.36 10.03
C ASN A 6 26.64 14.70 10.45
N TRP A 7 25.31 14.82 10.53
CA TRP A 7 24.65 16.09 10.83
C TRP A 7 23.89 15.96 12.15
N ILE A 8 24.29 16.78 13.14
CA ILE A 8 23.53 16.99 14.39
C ILE A 8 22.28 17.78 14.02
N LEU A 9 21.29 17.08 13.47
CA LEU A 9 19.98 17.64 13.16
C LEU A 9 19.11 17.53 14.42
N PRO A 10 18.31 18.57 14.77
CA PRO A 10 17.29 18.46 15.80
C PRO A 10 16.42 17.22 15.59
N ASP A 11 15.98 16.53 16.66
CA ASP A 11 15.21 15.27 16.58
C ASP A 11 13.98 15.36 15.66
N PHE A 12 13.35 16.53 15.59
CA PHE A 12 12.24 16.82 14.67
C PHE A 12 12.66 16.72 13.19
N LEU A 13 13.84 17.23 12.84
CA LEU A 13 14.38 17.16 11.48
C LEU A 13 14.83 15.74 11.15
N GLN A 14 15.42 15.00 12.09
CA GLN A 14 15.90 13.63 11.84
C GLN A 14 14.74 12.65 11.56
N ASN A 15 13.65 12.73 12.34
CA ASN A 15 12.46 11.90 12.14
C ASN A 15 11.64 12.33 10.91
N SER A 16 11.56 13.64 10.63
CA SER A 16 10.94 14.14 9.40
C SER A 16 11.73 13.73 8.16
N PHE A 17 13.07 13.68 8.25
CA PHE A 17 13.93 13.31 7.13
C PHE A 17 13.73 11.85 6.68
N LEU A 18 13.53 10.91 7.62
CA LEU A 18 13.18 9.53 7.30
C LEU A 18 11.86 9.43 6.53
N SER A 19 10.81 10.11 7.00
CA SER A 19 9.52 10.13 6.33
C SER A 19 9.60 10.80 4.94
N ILE A 20 10.30 11.93 4.82
CA ILE A 20 10.47 12.66 3.55
C ILE A 20 11.25 11.82 2.53
N THR A 21 12.32 11.14 2.95
CA THR A 21 13.12 10.29 2.06
C THR A 21 12.35 9.04 1.61
N ALA A 22 11.55 8.43 2.50
CA ALA A 22 10.68 7.31 2.13
C ALA A 22 9.59 7.73 1.13
N ILE A 23 8.94 8.87 1.38
CA ILE A 23 7.94 9.45 0.46
C ILE A 23 8.61 9.80 -0.89
N GLY A 24 9.79 10.40 -0.86
CA GLY A 24 10.57 10.73 -2.06
C GLY A 24 10.94 9.49 -2.87
N GLY A 25 11.40 8.42 -2.22
CA GLY A 25 11.68 7.13 -2.85
C GLY A 25 10.44 6.53 -3.51
N SER A 26 9.30 6.56 -2.83
CA SER A 26 8.03 6.12 -3.42
C SER A 26 7.61 6.99 -4.61
N PHE A 27 7.78 8.31 -4.52
CA PHE A 27 7.43 9.21 -5.61
C PHE A 27 8.30 8.93 -6.86
N ILE A 28 9.60 8.69 -6.68
CA ILE A 28 10.50 8.28 -7.76
C ILE A 28 10.03 6.98 -8.39
N LEU A 29 9.72 5.96 -7.59
CA LEU A 29 9.21 4.68 -8.08
C LEU A 29 7.86 4.82 -8.79
N MET A 30 6.95 5.63 -8.26
CA MET A 30 5.68 5.96 -8.89
C MET A 30 5.89 6.63 -10.24
N LEU A 31 6.77 7.64 -10.32
CA LEU A 31 7.07 8.36 -11.56
C LEU A 31 7.68 7.42 -12.60
N PHE A 32 8.60 6.55 -12.16
CA PHE A 32 9.16 5.48 -12.98
C PHE A 32 8.07 4.54 -13.51
N LEU A 33 7.15 4.06 -12.67
CA LEU A 33 6.02 3.23 -13.11
C LEU A 33 5.12 3.95 -14.11
N LEU A 34 4.83 5.24 -13.91
CA LEU A 34 3.98 6.04 -14.80
C LEU A 34 4.63 6.22 -16.19
N LEU A 35 5.93 6.51 -16.25
CA LEU A 35 6.68 6.70 -17.51
C LEU A 35 6.70 5.44 -18.38
N PHE A 36 6.77 4.26 -17.76
CA PHE A 36 6.77 2.98 -18.49
C PHE A 36 5.37 2.39 -18.66
N SER A 37 4.37 2.91 -17.95
CA SER A 37 3.01 2.37 -17.99
C SER A 37 2.39 2.38 -19.38
N ASP A 38 2.68 3.41 -20.18
CA ASP A 38 2.07 3.60 -21.50
C ASP A 38 2.86 2.93 -22.64
N LYS A 39 4.07 2.44 -22.37
CA LYS A 39 4.92 1.77 -23.38
C LYS A 39 4.49 0.33 -23.65
N PHE A 40 3.66 -0.26 -22.80
CA PHE A 40 3.28 -1.67 -22.89
C PHE A 40 1.76 -1.82 -22.89
N GLN A 41 1.23 -2.51 -23.91
CA GLN A 41 -0.22 -2.74 -24.05
C GLN A 41 -0.73 -3.88 -23.16
N ASP A 42 0.13 -4.85 -22.82
CA ASP A 42 -0.24 -5.99 -21.99
C ASP A 42 -0.24 -5.67 -20.50
N LYS A 43 -1.38 -5.92 -19.84
CA LYS A 43 -1.54 -5.75 -18.39
C LYS A 43 -0.56 -6.62 -17.60
N SER A 44 -0.25 -7.81 -18.10
CA SER A 44 0.71 -8.73 -17.48
C SER A 44 2.11 -8.15 -17.40
N PHE A 45 2.51 -7.33 -18.38
CA PHE A 45 3.82 -6.69 -18.37
C PHE A 45 3.97 -5.74 -17.18
N ILE A 46 2.96 -4.93 -16.87
CA ILE A 46 3.01 -3.98 -15.73
C ILE A 46 3.23 -4.73 -14.41
N ILE A 47 2.64 -5.91 -14.26
CA ILE A 47 2.81 -6.76 -13.07
C ILE A 47 4.25 -7.26 -12.97
N ILE A 48 4.79 -7.83 -14.06
CA ILE A 48 6.18 -8.34 -14.11
C ILE A 48 7.18 -7.20 -13.89
N PHE A 49 6.95 -6.04 -14.51
CA PHE A 49 7.80 -4.86 -14.37
C PHE A 49 7.82 -4.36 -12.92
N GLY A 50 6.65 -4.26 -12.28
CA GLY A 50 6.57 -3.90 -10.85
C GLY A 50 7.32 -4.89 -9.95
N PHE A 51 7.22 -6.19 -10.24
CA PHE A 51 7.98 -7.23 -9.54
C PHE A 51 9.50 -7.04 -9.70
N LEU A 52 9.99 -6.78 -10.91
CA LEU A 52 11.42 -6.56 -11.17
C LEU A 52 11.94 -5.29 -10.49
N VAL A 53 11.17 -4.19 -10.50
CA VAL A 53 11.53 -2.95 -9.81
C VAL A 53 11.61 -3.17 -8.30
N SER A 54 10.68 -3.95 -7.73
CA SER A 54 10.71 -4.33 -6.32
C SER A 54 11.94 -5.17 -5.98
N ALA A 55 12.30 -6.15 -6.84
CA ALA A 55 13.49 -6.96 -6.66
C ALA A 55 14.79 -6.14 -6.71
N LEU A 56 14.88 -5.17 -7.64
CA LEU A 56 16.00 -4.23 -7.72
C LEU A 56 16.10 -3.36 -6.46
N ALA A 57 14.97 -2.80 -6.00
CA ALA A 57 14.93 -2.03 -4.76
C ALA A 57 15.38 -2.88 -3.56
N GLY A 58 14.94 -4.14 -3.49
CA GLY A 58 15.38 -5.11 -2.49
C GLY A 58 16.89 -5.36 -2.53
N ALA A 59 17.48 -5.52 -3.72
CA ALA A 59 18.92 -5.68 -3.87
C ALA A 59 19.70 -4.45 -3.38
N ILE A 60 19.24 -3.24 -3.71
CA ILE A 60 19.82 -1.98 -3.22
C ILE A 60 19.76 -1.94 -1.70
N VAL A 61 18.60 -2.25 -1.12
CA VAL A 61 18.40 -2.27 0.34
C VAL A 61 19.29 -3.31 1.02
N SER A 62 19.53 -4.47 0.41
CA SER A 62 20.49 -5.46 0.92
C SER A 62 21.94 -4.96 0.91
N ILE A 63 22.36 -4.23 -0.13
CA ILE A 63 23.68 -3.59 -0.14
C ILE A 63 23.79 -2.56 0.99
N LEU A 64 22.76 -1.74 1.20
CA LEU A 64 22.74 -0.77 2.29
C LEU A 64 22.83 -1.45 3.67
N GLN A 65 22.15 -2.59 3.85
CA GLN A 65 22.21 -3.38 5.09
C GLN A 65 23.60 -3.97 5.32
N PHE A 66 24.28 -4.44 4.27
CA PHE A 66 25.63 -5.01 4.38
C PHE A 66 26.66 -4.01 4.95
N TYR A 67 26.51 -2.72 4.63
CA TYR A 67 27.37 -1.65 5.12
C TYR A 67 26.80 -0.88 6.33
N ALA A 68 25.63 -1.25 6.84
CA ALA A 68 24.99 -0.53 7.95
C ALA A 68 25.60 -0.89 9.31
N GLU A 69 25.67 0.09 10.22
CA GLU A 69 25.99 -0.17 11.62
C GLU A 69 24.90 -1.01 12.29
N ASN A 70 25.28 -1.81 13.30
CA ASN A 70 24.39 -2.71 14.05
C ASN A 70 23.11 -2.01 14.56
N GLN A 71 23.23 -0.79 15.06
CA GLN A 71 22.08 -0.04 15.57
C GLN A 71 21.10 0.38 14.46
N SER A 72 21.63 0.86 13.33
CA SER A 72 20.82 1.24 12.16
C SER A 72 20.14 0.02 11.54
N LEU A 73 20.85 -1.11 11.46
CA LEU A 73 20.31 -2.37 10.97
C LEU A 73 19.17 -2.87 11.88
N LYS A 74 19.37 -2.84 13.20
CA LYS A 74 18.32 -3.19 14.18
C LYS A 74 17.07 -2.33 14.01
N ASN A 75 17.24 -1.02 13.87
CA ASN A 75 16.13 -0.09 13.65
C ASN A 75 15.37 -0.39 12.35
N TYR A 76 16.10 -0.71 11.27
CA TYR A 76 15.48 -1.10 10.00
C TYR A 76 14.71 -2.42 10.10
N VAL A 77 15.26 -3.43 10.78
CA VAL A 77 14.59 -4.72 11.01
C VAL A 77 13.30 -4.54 11.82
N LEU A 78 13.36 -3.74 12.90
CA LEU A 78 12.18 -3.44 13.71
C LEU A 78 11.11 -2.68 12.91
N TRP A 79 11.50 -1.71 12.09
CA TRP A 79 10.58 -1.02 11.18
C TRP A 79 9.94 -1.98 10.17
N SER A 80 10.71 -2.93 9.64
CA SER A 80 10.25 -3.93 8.66
C SER A 80 9.22 -4.92 9.24
N PHE A 81 9.20 -5.11 10.56
CA PHE A 81 8.20 -5.94 11.23
C PHE A 81 6.84 -5.26 11.43
N GLY A 82 6.67 -4.04 10.94
CA GLY A 82 5.49 -3.24 11.23
C GLY A 82 5.71 -2.54 12.56
N ALA A 83 6.15 -1.28 12.48
CA ALA A 83 6.48 -0.50 13.64
C ALA A 83 5.22 -0.15 14.44
N ASN A 84 5.10 -0.68 15.65
CA ASN A 84 4.28 -0.10 16.72
C ASN A 84 5.00 1.10 17.37
N ASN A 85 5.75 1.87 16.57
CA ASN A 85 6.48 3.02 17.06
C ASN A 85 5.49 4.11 17.47
N GLN A 86 5.83 4.84 18.53
CA GLN A 86 5.15 6.06 18.93
C GLN A 86 5.30 7.11 17.82
N VAL A 87 4.40 7.09 16.85
CA VAL A 87 4.31 8.11 15.80
C VAL A 87 4.05 9.45 16.51
N SER A 88 4.94 10.42 16.32
CA SER A 88 4.80 11.74 16.92
C SER A 88 3.54 12.44 16.40
N PHE A 89 2.96 13.34 17.19
CA PHE A 89 1.77 14.09 16.77
C PHE A 89 1.96 14.84 15.44
N SER A 90 3.15 15.40 15.21
CA SER A 90 3.52 16.02 13.94
C SER A 90 3.47 15.05 12.75
N GLN A 91 3.93 13.81 12.94
CA GLN A 91 3.87 12.79 11.90
C GLN A 91 2.43 12.33 11.64
N ILE A 92 1.59 12.28 12.68
CA ILE A 92 0.15 12.01 12.52
C ILE A 92 -0.51 13.08 11.65
N LEU A 93 -0.20 14.36 11.85
CA LEU A 93 -0.75 15.45 11.01
C LEU A 93 -0.32 15.32 9.55
N VAL A 94 0.95 14.99 9.29
CA VAL A 94 1.47 14.75 7.93
C VAL A 94 0.78 13.55 7.30
N LEU A 95 0.64 12.44 8.04
CA LEU A 95 -0.04 11.25 7.56
C LEU A 95 -1.52 11.53 7.26
N LEU A 96 -2.20 12.26 8.14
CA LEU A 96 -3.60 12.66 7.95
C LEU A 96 -3.79 13.44 6.65
N PHE A 97 -2.90 14.40 6.36
CA PHE A 97 -2.95 15.17 5.12
C PHE A 97 -2.74 14.28 3.89
N LEU A 98 -1.72 13.42 3.90
CA LEU A 98 -1.41 12.52 2.78
C LEU A 98 -2.53 11.50 2.54
N VAL A 99 -3.08 10.91 3.59
CA VAL A 99 -4.19 9.96 3.52
C VAL A 99 -5.45 10.66 3.02
N SER A 100 -5.77 11.85 3.53
CA SER A 100 -6.93 12.63 3.07
C SER A 100 -6.83 12.96 1.58
N LEU A 101 -5.65 13.38 1.12
CA LEU A 101 -5.39 13.63 -0.30
C LEU A 101 -5.54 12.35 -1.14
N GLY A 102 -4.98 11.24 -0.69
CA GLY A 102 -5.09 9.93 -1.36
C GLY A 102 -6.53 9.42 -1.44
N LEU A 103 -7.30 9.56 -0.36
CA LEU A 103 -8.72 9.22 -0.31
C LEU A 103 -9.54 10.10 -1.25
N PHE A 104 -9.26 11.39 -1.31
CA PHE A 104 -9.92 12.31 -2.25
C PHE A 104 -9.65 11.91 -3.71
N LEU A 105 -8.40 11.58 -4.06
CA LEU A 105 -8.05 11.11 -5.39
C LEU A 105 -8.71 9.75 -5.70
N SER A 106 -8.73 8.83 -4.74
CA SER A 106 -9.44 7.54 -4.86
C SER A 106 -10.93 7.73 -5.10
N PHE A 107 -11.58 8.67 -4.40
CA PHE A 107 -12.98 8.99 -4.57
C PHE A 107 -13.30 9.49 -5.99
N LYS A 108 -12.43 10.33 -6.58
CA LYS A 108 -12.58 10.78 -7.98
C LYS A 108 -12.53 9.64 -8.99
N CYS A 109 -11.83 8.55 -8.68
CA CYS A 109 -11.74 7.37 -9.55
C CYS A 109 -13.02 6.52 -9.55
N LEU A 110 -13.92 6.67 -8.57
CA LEU A 110 -15.06 5.75 -8.40
C LEU A 110 -16.01 5.73 -9.61
N LYS A 111 -16.45 6.89 -10.08
CA LYS A 111 -17.39 6.97 -11.23
C LYS A 111 -16.76 6.43 -12.52
N PRO A 112 -15.55 6.87 -12.93
CA PRO A 112 -14.86 6.30 -14.09
C PRO A 112 -14.62 4.78 -14.00
N LEU A 113 -14.33 4.25 -12.80
CA LEU A 113 -14.12 2.82 -12.58
C LEU A 113 -15.39 2.00 -12.80
N ILE A 114 -16.56 2.52 -12.39
CA ILE A 114 -17.85 1.88 -12.69
C ILE A 114 -18.05 1.78 -14.20
N GLY A 115 -17.83 2.87 -14.94
CA GLY A 115 -17.92 2.87 -16.40
C GLY A 115 -16.96 1.87 -17.03
N ASN A 116 -15.70 1.85 -16.57
CA ASN A 116 -14.68 0.92 -17.09
C ASN A 116 -14.99 -0.56 -16.76
N SER A 117 -15.70 -0.85 -15.67
CA SER A 117 -16.12 -2.21 -15.33
C SER A 117 -17.18 -2.77 -16.29
N LEU A 118 -17.92 -1.90 -16.99
CA LEU A 118 -18.89 -2.26 -18.03
C LEU A 118 -18.24 -2.45 -19.42
N GLY A 119 -16.94 -2.18 -19.53
CA GLY A 119 -16.16 -2.28 -20.76
C GLY A 119 -15.43 -0.96 -21.10
N SER A 120 -14.23 -1.08 -21.67
CA SER A 120 -13.39 0.07 -22.04
C SER A 120 -14.05 0.95 -23.11
N ALA A 121 -14.67 0.34 -24.12
CA ALA A 121 -15.40 1.05 -25.16
C ALA A 121 -16.63 1.78 -24.59
N TYR A 122 -17.37 1.15 -23.67
CA TYR A 122 -18.51 1.76 -23.01
C TYR A 122 -18.08 2.98 -22.18
N ALA A 123 -17.02 2.84 -21.37
CA ALA A 123 -16.50 3.95 -20.59
C ALA A 123 -16.06 5.15 -21.45
N GLN A 124 -15.39 4.88 -22.58
CA GLN A 124 -14.95 5.92 -23.52
C GLN A 124 -16.14 6.68 -24.13
N SER A 125 -17.23 5.99 -24.48
CA SER A 125 -18.45 6.64 -24.98
C SER A 125 -19.12 7.57 -23.96
N PHE A 126 -18.90 7.35 -22.66
CA PHE A 126 -19.33 8.24 -21.57
C PHE A 126 -18.30 9.34 -21.23
N GLY A 127 -17.28 9.54 -22.08
CA GLY A 127 -16.26 10.59 -21.91
C GLY A 127 -15.15 10.25 -20.92
N VAL A 128 -15.01 8.98 -20.51
CA VAL A 128 -13.93 8.57 -19.61
C VAL A 128 -12.62 8.47 -20.37
N ASN A 129 -11.65 9.31 -20.01
CA ASN A 129 -10.27 9.17 -20.47
C ASN A 129 -9.56 8.04 -19.69
N LEU A 130 -9.44 6.86 -20.32
CA LEU A 130 -8.84 5.68 -19.69
C LEU A 130 -7.38 5.87 -19.28
N LYS A 131 -6.61 6.67 -20.02
CA LYS A 131 -5.21 6.97 -19.67
C LYS A 131 -5.14 7.80 -18.40
N HIS A 132 -5.95 8.86 -18.32
CA HIS A 132 -6.02 9.71 -17.13
C HIS A 132 -6.53 8.92 -15.92
N LEU A 133 -7.54 8.06 -16.10
CA LEU A 133 -8.03 7.18 -15.05
C LEU A 133 -6.94 6.25 -14.52
N LYS A 134 -6.17 5.62 -15.42
CA LYS A 134 -5.04 4.76 -15.05
C LYS A 134 -4.01 5.50 -14.21
N TYR A 135 -3.62 6.71 -14.62
CA TYR A 135 -2.69 7.54 -13.88
C TYR A 135 -3.21 7.96 -12.50
N LEU A 136 -4.48 8.36 -12.40
CA LEU A 136 -5.10 8.69 -11.12
C LEU A 136 -5.13 7.49 -10.16
N ILE A 137 -5.42 6.28 -10.66
CA ILE A 137 -5.42 5.06 -9.83
C ILE A 137 -4.01 4.73 -9.33
N ILE A 138 -2.99 4.83 -10.19
CA ILE A 138 -1.59 4.59 -9.81
C ILE A 138 -1.14 5.62 -8.78
N LEU A 139 -1.47 6.90 -8.99
CA LEU A 139 -1.11 7.98 -8.06
C LEU A 139 -1.82 7.82 -6.72
N ALA A 140 -3.14 7.58 -6.70
CA ALA A 140 -3.88 7.41 -5.46
C ALA A 140 -3.40 6.17 -4.67
N SER A 141 -3.18 5.04 -5.35
CA SER A 141 -2.77 3.81 -4.69
C SER A 141 -1.33 3.89 -4.16
N SER A 142 -0.40 4.47 -4.93
CA SER A 142 0.99 4.69 -4.48
C SER A 142 1.05 5.68 -3.32
N LEU A 143 0.35 6.81 -3.38
CA LEU A 143 0.31 7.79 -2.30
C LEU A 143 -0.21 7.18 -0.98
N LEU A 144 -1.32 6.44 -1.04
CA LEU A 144 -1.89 5.78 0.14
C LEU A 144 -0.98 4.68 0.70
N SER A 145 -0.50 3.77 -0.15
CA SER A 145 0.34 2.65 0.31
C SER A 145 1.71 3.09 0.81
N ALA A 146 2.34 4.05 0.14
CA ALA A 146 3.65 4.53 0.51
C ALA A 146 3.66 5.39 1.76
N SER A 147 2.64 6.26 1.92
CA SER A 147 2.51 7.04 3.16
C SER A 147 2.38 6.09 4.35
N ILE A 148 1.45 5.13 4.33
CA ILE A 148 1.29 4.14 5.39
C ILE A 148 2.60 3.38 5.64
N THR A 149 3.26 2.87 4.59
CA THR A 149 4.51 2.11 4.72
C THR A 149 5.64 2.94 5.31
N ALA A 150 5.76 4.22 4.95
CA ALA A 150 6.81 5.10 5.45
C ALA A 150 6.75 5.28 6.98
N PHE A 151 5.53 5.37 7.55
CA PHE A 151 5.35 5.62 8.99
C PHE A 151 5.20 4.33 9.80
N LEU A 152 4.45 3.35 9.31
CA LEU A 152 4.08 2.14 10.05
C LEU A 152 4.92 0.92 9.64
N GLY A 153 5.77 1.04 8.63
CA GLY A 153 6.44 -0.09 8.03
C GLY A 153 5.54 -0.88 7.08
N PRO A 154 6.09 -1.90 6.39
CA PRO A 154 5.34 -2.67 5.41
C PRO A 154 4.28 -3.55 6.09
N VAL A 155 3.02 -3.41 5.67
CA VAL A 155 1.90 -4.28 6.10
C VAL A 155 1.41 -5.09 4.91
N LEU A 156 1.50 -6.42 5.02
CA LEU A 156 1.17 -7.35 3.95
C LEU A 156 -0.28 -7.85 4.03
N PHE A 157 -0.81 -8.30 2.88
CA PHE A 157 -2.08 -9.02 2.70
C PHE A 157 -3.39 -8.25 2.94
N ILE A 158 -3.43 -7.26 3.83
CA ILE A 158 -4.65 -6.50 4.16
C ILE A 158 -5.31 -5.89 2.92
N GLY A 159 -4.52 -5.32 2.01
CA GLY A 159 -5.02 -4.72 0.76
C GLY A 159 -5.68 -5.72 -0.20
N ILE A 160 -5.46 -7.02 -0.03
CA ILE A 160 -6.08 -8.09 -0.83
C ILE A 160 -7.25 -8.70 -0.06
N VAL A 161 -7.06 -8.95 1.24
CA VAL A 161 -7.99 -9.66 2.12
C VAL A 161 -9.25 -8.82 2.36
N VAL A 162 -9.11 -7.55 2.73
CA VAL A 162 -10.24 -6.69 3.12
C VAL A 162 -11.24 -6.51 1.98
N PRO A 163 -10.85 -6.17 0.74
CA PRO A 163 -11.80 -6.04 -0.37
C PRO A 163 -12.57 -7.32 -0.68
N HIS A 164 -11.96 -8.48 -0.46
CA HIS A 164 -12.64 -9.75 -0.66
C HIS A 164 -13.66 -10.04 0.44
N PHE A 165 -13.30 -9.83 1.72
CA PHE A 165 -14.26 -9.93 2.83
C PHE A 165 -15.43 -8.97 2.68
N ALA A 166 -15.15 -7.73 2.27
CA ALA A 166 -16.18 -6.74 1.99
C ALA A 166 -17.20 -7.27 0.97
N ARG A 167 -16.74 -7.85 -0.15
CA ARG A 167 -17.63 -8.43 -1.18
C ARG A 167 -18.38 -9.68 -0.70
N LEU A 168 -17.80 -10.46 0.21
CA LEU A 168 -18.48 -11.62 0.80
C LEU A 168 -19.63 -11.19 1.72
N LEU A 169 -19.43 -10.11 2.48
CA LEU A 169 -20.45 -9.55 3.38
C LEU A 169 -21.54 -8.80 2.61
N TYR A 170 -21.13 -7.97 1.66
CA TYR A 170 -22.03 -7.15 0.86
C TYR A 170 -21.37 -6.85 -0.50
N ASN A 171 -22.03 -7.27 -1.58
CA ASN A 171 -21.55 -7.08 -2.96
C ASN A 171 -22.41 -6.03 -3.71
N PRO A 172 -22.32 -4.73 -3.36
CA PRO A 172 -23.12 -3.69 -3.98
C PRO A 172 -22.72 -3.47 -5.44
N SER A 173 -23.72 -3.22 -6.29
CA SER A 173 -23.51 -2.73 -7.66
C SER A 173 -22.85 -1.35 -7.71
N LYS A 174 -23.01 -0.56 -6.63
CA LYS A 174 -22.47 0.81 -6.51
C LYS A 174 -21.10 0.78 -5.83
N LEU A 175 -20.05 1.06 -6.61
CA LEU A 175 -18.64 1.02 -6.15
C LEU A 175 -18.34 1.93 -4.94
N TRP A 176 -19.10 3.01 -4.72
CA TRP A 176 -18.89 3.88 -3.56
C TRP A 176 -19.26 3.22 -2.23
N HIS A 177 -20.26 2.31 -2.21
CA HIS A 177 -20.57 1.52 -1.02
C HIS A 177 -19.41 0.58 -0.71
N GLN A 178 -18.84 -0.05 -1.73
CA GLN A 178 -17.67 -0.91 -1.59
C GLN A 178 -16.47 -0.12 -1.03
N TRP A 179 -16.28 1.12 -1.49
CA TRP A 179 -15.20 2.00 -1.03
C TRP A 179 -15.31 2.30 0.47
N ILE A 180 -16.51 2.67 0.95
CA ILE A 180 -16.76 2.90 2.39
C ILE A 180 -16.61 1.61 3.19
N LEU A 181 -17.19 0.51 2.72
CA LEU A 181 -17.15 -0.77 3.41
C LEU A 181 -15.71 -1.29 3.58
N ASN A 182 -14.87 -1.13 2.56
CA ASN A 182 -13.45 -1.47 2.63
C ASN A 182 -12.72 -0.66 3.70
N MET A 183 -13.02 0.64 3.85
CA MET A 183 -12.39 1.46 4.88
C MET A 183 -12.83 1.01 6.28
N ILE A 184 -14.12 0.83 6.50
CA ILE A 184 -14.67 0.43 7.81
C ILE A 184 -14.12 -0.95 8.21
N LEU A 185 -14.19 -1.94 7.31
CA LEU A 185 -13.65 -3.27 7.59
C LEU A 185 -12.14 -3.27 7.77
N GLY A 186 -11.42 -2.46 6.99
CA GLY A 186 -9.98 -2.28 7.14
C GLY A 186 -9.62 -1.76 8.54
N ILE A 187 -10.32 -0.72 9.01
CA ILE A 187 -10.15 -0.18 10.37
C ILE A 187 -10.46 -1.27 11.41
N CYS A 188 -11.63 -1.90 11.35
CA CYS A 188 -12.01 -2.90 12.35
C CYS A 188 -11.02 -4.08 12.42
N ILE A 189 -10.57 -4.61 11.27
CA ILE A 189 -9.61 -5.71 11.23
C ILE A 189 -8.26 -5.28 11.78
N MET A 190 -7.78 -4.09 11.41
CA MET A 190 -6.50 -3.57 11.90
C MET A 190 -6.52 -3.25 13.40
N GLU A 191 -7.63 -2.73 13.93
CA GLU A 191 -7.81 -2.51 15.37
C GLU A 191 -7.76 -3.84 16.14
N VAL A 192 -8.45 -4.88 15.66
CA VAL A 192 -8.38 -6.22 16.27
C VAL A 192 -6.94 -6.75 16.25
N PHE A 193 -6.23 -6.59 15.14
CA PHE A 193 -4.83 -7.03 15.05
C PHE A 193 -3.89 -6.21 15.93
N SER A 194 -4.16 -4.91 16.12
CA SER A 194 -3.44 -4.05 17.05
C SER A 194 -3.59 -4.54 18.49
N VAL A 195 -4.81 -4.84 18.93
CA VAL A 195 -5.08 -5.42 20.26
C VAL A 195 -4.37 -6.76 20.44
N ILE A 196 -4.41 -7.64 19.44
CA ILE A 196 -3.70 -8.93 19.49
C ILE A 196 -2.18 -8.71 19.57
N SER A 197 -1.64 -7.75 18.81
CA SER A 197 -0.22 -7.39 18.83
C SER A 197 0.22 -6.94 20.21
N GLU A 198 -0.57 -6.10 20.88
CA GLU A 198 -0.29 -5.62 22.23
C GLU A 198 -0.35 -6.74 23.28
N LEU A 199 -1.34 -7.63 23.19
CA LEU A 199 -1.48 -8.76 24.12
C LEU A 199 -0.40 -9.83 23.95
N SER A 200 0.00 -10.11 22.72
CA SER A 200 0.98 -11.17 22.39
C SER A 200 2.43 -10.70 22.31
N GLN A 201 2.65 -9.38 22.27
CA GLN A 201 3.95 -8.75 22.00
C GLN A 201 4.56 -9.16 20.65
N TRP A 202 3.73 -9.68 19.73
CA TRP A 202 4.16 -10.02 18.38
C TRP A 202 4.04 -8.81 17.45
N PRO A 203 5.03 -8.58 16.57
CA PRO A 203 4.90 -7.53 15.56
C PRO A 203 3.68 -7.72 14.67
N LEU A 204 3.06 -6.60 14.31
CA LEU A 204 1.82 -6.57 13.55
C LEU A 204 1.94 -7.32 12.21
N ASN A 205 3.09 -7.20 11.52
CA ASN A 205 3.29 -7.83 10.23
C ASN A 205 3.29 -9.37 10.31
N ILE A 206 3.68 -9.94 11.47
CA ILE A 206 3.61 -11.39 11.72
C ILE A 206 2.14 -11.82 11.79
N ILE A 207 1.32 -11.08 12.55
CA ILE A 207 -0.11 -11.36 12.72
C ILE A 207 -0.83 -11.25 11.38
N THR A 208 -0.60 -10.16 10.63
CA THR A 208 -1.24 -9.96 9.32
C THR A 208 -0.82 -11.03 8.31
N SER A 209 0.42 -11.53 8.38
CA SER A 209 0.91 -12.59 7.49
C SER A 209 0.34 -13.96 7.84
N LEU A 210 0.34 -14.32 9.13
CA LEU A 210 -0.24 -15.57 9.62
C LEU A 210 -1.73 -15.67 9.32
N PHE A 211 -2.45 -14.55 9.37
CA PHE A 211 -3.87 -14.51 9.00
C PHE A 211 -4.08 -14.43 7.48
N GLY A 212 -3.35 -13.54 6.80
CA GLY A 212 -3.58 -13.23 5.39
C GLY A 212 -3.28 -14.38 4.44
N ILE A 213 -2.18 -15.12 4.68
CA ILE A 213 -1.75 -16.21 3.79
C ILE A 213 -2.78 -17.36 3.74
N PRO A 214 -3.22 -17.96 4.88
CA PRO A 214 -4.23 -19.02 4.86
C PRO A 214 -5.54 -18.56 4.23
N VAL A 215 -5.98 -17.33 4.51
CA VAL A 215 -7.21 -16.77 3.94
C VAL A 215 -7.13 -16.71 2.41
N ILE A 216 -6.02 -16.19 1.87
CA ILE A 216 -5.83 -16.11 0.42
C ILE A 216 -5.77 -17.51 -0.21
N ILE A 217 -5.07 -18.47 0.43
CA ILE A 217 -5.01 -19.86 -0.04
C ILE A 217 -6.42 -20.47 -0.11
N LEU A 218 -7.23 -20.30 0.95
CA LEU A 218 -8.60 -20.80 0.99
C LEU A 218 -9.47 -20.16 -0.11
N MET A 219 -9.33 -18.86 -0.36
CA MET A 219 -10.05 -18.17 -1.43
C MET A 219 -9.66 -18.69 -2.83
N LEU A 220 -8.38 -18.98 -3.06
CA LEU A 220 -7.88 -19.56 -4.32
C LEU A 220 -8.46 -20.97 -4.55
N ILE A 221 -8.43 -21.82 -3.53
CA ILE A 221 -8.96 -23.19 -3.60
C ILE A 221 -10.49 -23.18 -3.78
N GLY A 222 -11.19 -22.30 -3.07
CA GLY A 222 -12.65 -22.18 -3.13
C GLY A 222 -13.18 -21.80 -4.51
N LYS A 223 -12.50 -20.90 -5.23
CA LYS A 223 -12.91 -20.48 -6.58
C LYS A 223 -12.86 -21.61 -7.62
N ASN A 224 -11.90 -22.54 -7.50
CA ASN A 224 -11.81 -23.68 -8.41
C ASN A 224 -12.97 -24.67 -8.24
N LYS A 225 -13.63 -24.71 -7.08
CA LYS A 225 -14.80 -25.57 -6.85
C LYS A 225 -16.08 -25.05 -7.50
N PHE A 226 -16.25 -23.72 -7.62
CA PHE A 226 -17.42 -23.11 -8.25
C PHE A 226 -17.30 -22.94 -9.77
N SER A 227 -16.10 -23.05 -10.34
CA SER A 227 -15.90 -23.02 -11.80
C SER A 227 -16.07 -24.39 -12.47
N ASN A 228 -16.09 -25.47 -11.68
CA ASN A 228 -16.21 -26.86 -12.13
C ASN A 228 -17.56 -27.50 -11.74
N ALA A 229 -18.51 -26.71 -11.26
CA ALA A 229 -19.90 -27.08 -10.95
C ALA A 229 -20.84 -26.19 -11.75
#